data_AF-A0A2T7NWB9-F1
#
_entry.id   AF-A0A2T7NWB9-F1
#
_cell.length_a   1.000
_cell.length_b   1.000
_cell.length_c   1.000
_cell.angle_alpha   90.00
_cell.angle_beta   90.00
_cell.angle_gamma   90.00
#
_symmetry.space_group_name_H-M   'P 1'
#
loop_
_entity.id
_entity.type
_entity.pdbx_description
1 polymer ?
#
loop_
_entity_poly.entity_id
_entity_poly.type
_entity_poly.pdbx_seq_one_letter_code
_entity_poly.pdbx_strand_id
1 'polypeptide(L)'
;MALRMTLLPVATILITWTATSLGSPLEIYDLTHEIGQDPMSWPLFPKFNFTIQMRGRQPAGYWLESNTFEMAEHSGTHMDAPSHFTEGGLRVHQIPASRLIGPGVVIDVTEKVASNPEYLVSEGDLQEWEQNHGRIPDGAVILMRSGWSSRYPERQRILNTRNIMDINSFRFPGFKVDAAQWLASHRNITAVGVDTPSPDNRLNYGDGKGYPVHTTLLPKGILILENVRMTADVPPSGTIVIVGVINLSEGSGSPMRLFAHNANGMLAYTRTKGKHVTSVCPIPVGHYMKLGGQTGFQGITADSHLKASRENGPTIVGDQWSDPDLMKYLGAKLMKEFGNNFEEYRCEDPPRVVLDKLEEQGYRVVCMTGVGQTCIWTLHKETKDKE
;
A
#
# COMPACT_ATOMS: atom_id res chain seq x y z
N MET A 1 -22.72 -24.87 -56.87
CA MET A 1 -23.42 -23.57 -56.75
C MET A 1 -23.67 -23.35 -55.25
N ALA A 2 -23.31 -22.17 -54.76
CA ALA A 2 -22.90 -21.91 -53.37
C ALA A 2 -23.94 -22.24 -52.28
N LEU A 3 -23.48 -22.93 -51.23
CA LEU A 3 -24.16 -23.03 -49.94
C LEU A 3 -23.91 -21.70 -49.21
N ARG A 4 -24.92 -20.81 -49.15
CA ARG A 4 -24.87 -19.60 -48.32
C ARG A 4 -25.01 -20.00 -46.85
N MET A 5 -23.90 -20.06 -46.12
CA MET A 5 -23.91 -19.99 -44.66
C MET A 5 -24.19 -18.55 -44.26
N THR A 6 -25.42 -18.26 -43.83
CA THR A 6 -25.77 -17.05 -43.10
C THR A 6 -25.16 -17.13 -41.70
N LEU A 7 -24.08 -16.37 -41.47
CA LEU A 7 -23.57 -16.06 -40.14
C LEU A 7 -24.60 -15.20 -39.41
N LEU A 8 -25.20 -15.73 -38.34
CA LEU A 8 -25.95 -14.92 -37.36
C LEU A 8 -24.98 -13.96 -36.67
N PRO A 9 -25.32 -12.67 -36.49
CA PRO A 9 -24.50 -11.75 -35.73
C PRO A 9 -24.65 -12.11 -34.25
N VAL A 10 -23.62 -12.71 -33.65
CA VAL A 10 -23.45 -12.71 -32.20
C VAL A 10 -23.09 -11.29 -31.82
N ALA A 11 -24.08 -10.51 -31.39
CA ALA A 11 -23.85 -9.20 -30.78
C ALA A 11 -23.09 -9.43 -29.47
N THR A 12 -21.76 -9.31 -29.54
CA THR A 12 -20.90 -9.32 -28.36
C THR A 12 -20.96 -7.92 -27.77
N ILE A 13 -21.79 -7.71 -26.74
CA ILE A 13 -21.78 -6.45 -25.99
C ILE A 13 -20.59 -6.50 -25.03
N LEU A 14 -19.52 -5.79 -25.37
CA LEU A 14 -18.40 -5.51 -24.46
C LEU A 14 -18.82 -4.35 -23.54
N ILE A 15 -19.16 -4.69 -22.29
CA ILE A 15 -19.41 -3.71 -21.23
C ILE A 15 -18.07 -3.42 -20.54
N THR A 16 -17.33 -2.43 -21.05
CA THR A 16 -16.06 -1.96 -20.47
C THR A 16 -16.34 -1.00 -19.32
N TRP A 17 -16.30 -1.44 -18.07
CA TRP A 17 -16.33 -0.51 -16.94
C TRP A 17 -15.10 0.40 -17.02
N THR A 18 -15.27 1.70 -16.85
CA THR A 18 -14.24 2.57 -16.32
C THR A 18 -14.94 3.33 -15.22
N ALA A 19 -14.85 2.86 -13.99
CA ALA A 19 -14.88 3.84 -12.92
C ALA A 19 -13.55 4.56 -13.06
N THR A 20 -13.60 5.65 -13.80
CA THR A 20 -13.26 6.87 -13.10
C THR A 20 -14.18 6.95 -11.89
N SER A 21 -13.81 6.22 -10.81
CA SER A 21 -13.84 6.91 -9.55
C SER A 21 -13.10 8.19 -9.88
N LEU A 22 -13.76 9.34 -9.76
CA LEU A 22 -13.01 10.51 -9.34
C LEU A 22 -12.40 10.03 -8.03
N GLY A 23 -11.22 9.39 -8.14
CA GLY A 23 -10.59 8.73 -7.04
C GLY A 23 -10.53 9.80 -5.98
N SER A 24 -10.89 9.45 -4.74
CA SER A 24 -10.43 10.26 -3.63
C SER A 24 -8.97 10.59 -3.95
N PRO A 25 -8.60 11.89 -4.02
CA PRO A 25 -7.30 12.30 -4.50
C PRO A 25 -6.25 11.42 -3.84
N LEU A 26 -5.30 10.91 -4.62
CA LEU A 26 -4.27 10.00 -4.15
C LEU A 26 -3.71 10.56 -2.85
N GLU A 27 -4.07 9.93 -1.74
CA GLU A 27 -3.67 10.42 -0.44
C GLU A 27 -2.27 9.89 -0.21
N ILE A 28 -1.29 10.79 -0.25
CA ILE A 28 0.11 10.48 -0.08
C ILE A 28 0.52 10.90 1.33
N TYR A 29 0.95 9.94 2.12
CA TYR A 29 1.57 10.14 3.41
C TYR A 29 3.09 10.24 3.21
N ASP A 30 3.66 11.40 3.52
CA ASP A 30 5.12 11.56 3.58
C ASP A 30 5.63 11.13 4.96
N LEU A 31 6.32 10.00 4.97
CA LEU A 31 6.82 9.33 6.15
C LEU A 31 8.30 9.62 6.39
N THR A 32 8.77 10.77 5.91
CA THR A 32 10.17 11.19 6.00
C THR A 32 10.32 12.41 6.89
N HIS A 33 11.30 12.39 7.79
CA HIS A 33 11.72 13.61 8.50
C HIS A 33 12.59 14.48 7.60
N GLU A 34 12.49 15.80 7.77
CA GLU A 34 13.41 16.75 7.12
C GLU A 34 14.85 16.52 7.60
N ILE A 35 15.80 16.51 6.67
CA ILE A 35 17.22 16.53 6.99
C ILE A 35 17.61 17.99 7.27
N GLY A 36 17.51 18.37 8.55
CA GLY A 36 17.95 19.67 9.06
C GLY A 36 19.45 19.71 9.36
N GLN A 37 19.91 20.73 10.11
CA GLN A 37 21.33 20.90 10.45
C GLN A 37 21.92 19.79 11.33
N ASP A 38 21.08 19.05 12.05
CA ASP A 38 21.49 17.97 12.95
C ASP A 38 20.54 16.77 12.80
N PRO A 39 20.55 16.08 11.65
CA PRO A 39 19.70 14.91 11.47
C PRO A 39 20.10 13.82 12.47
N MET A 40 19.13 13.01 12.87
CA MET A 40 19.40 11.90 13.76
C MET A 40 20.40 10.93 13.10
N SER A 41 21.52 10.67 13.77
CA SER A 41 22.55 9.72 13.35
C SER A 41 23.12 9.07 14.60
N TRP A 42 23.68 7.87 14.46
CA TRP A 42 24.36 7.21 15.59
C TRP A 42 25.51 8.09 16.11
N PRO A 43 25.77 8.14 17.44
CA PRO A 43 26.88 8.89 17.99
C PRO A 43 28.18 8.33 17.41
N LEU A 44 29.11 9.23 17.08
CA LEU A 44 30.44 8.97 16.46
C LEU A 44 30.48 9.03 14.92
N PHE A 45 29.35 9.03 14.22
CA PHE A 45 29.36 9.23 12.77
C PHE A 45 29.55 10.72 12.39
N PRO A 46 30.09 11.01 11.20
CA PRO A 46 30.23 12.37 10.70
C PRO A 46 28.90 13.13 10.75
N LYS A 47 28.96 14.39 11.19
CA LYS A 47 27.79 15.27 11.21
C LYS A 47 27.38 15.65 9.79
N PHE A 48 26.09 15.95 9.62
CA PHE A 48 25.61 16.57 8.39
C PHE A 48 26.33 17.90 8.14
N ASN A 49 26.87 18.05 6.94
CA ASN A 49 27.47 19.28 6.47
C ASN A 49 26.72 19.76 5.24
N PHE A 50 26.25 21.00 5.25
CA PHE A 50 25.54 21.62 4.13
C PHE A 50 26.28 22.90 3.74
N THR A 51 26.82 22.94 2.53
CA THR A 51 27.58 24.08 2.02
C THR A 51 26.83 24.71 0.86
N ILE A 52 26.51 25.99 0.99
CA ILE A 52 25.96 26.79 -0.10
C ILE A 52 27.09 27.08 -1.07
N GLN A 53 27.02 26.54 -2.29
CA GLN A 53 28.02 26.80 -3.33
C GLN A 53 27.70 28.11 -4.05
N MET A 54 26.45 28.25 -4.48
CA MET A 54 25.96 29.45 -5.13
C MET A 54 24.49 29.66 -4.81
N ARG A 55 24.11 30.89 -4.52
CA ARG A 55 22.71 31.29 -4.30
C ARG A 55 22.53 32.75 -4.69
N GLY A 56 22.15 32.99 -5.93
CA GLY A 56 21.96 34.35 -6.41
C GLY A 56 21.77 34.50 -7.90
N ARG A 57 21.51 35.74 -8.31
CA ARG A 57 21.37 36.13 -9.71
C ARG A 57 22.74 36.19 -10.38
N GLN A 58 22.88 35.49 -11.51
CA GLN A 58 24.11 35.38 -12.27
C GLN A 58 24.27 36.54 -13.27
N PRO A 59 25.51 36.89 -13.68
CA PRO A 59 25.75 37.95 -14.66
C PRO A 59 25.01 37.77 -15.98
N ALA A 60 24.77 36.53 -16.40
CA ALA A 60 23.98 36.18 -17.58
C ALA A 60 22.45 36.32 -17.39
N GLY A 61 22.00 36.87 -16.25
CA GLY A 61 20.62 37.30 -16.02
C GLY A 61 19.69 36.25 -15.39
N TYR A 62 20.12 35.00 -15.25
CA TYR A 62 19.34 33.91 -14.63
C TYR A 62 19.65 33.73 -13.13
N TRP A 63 18.73 33.11 -12.38
CA TRP A 63 18.95 32.72 -10.99
C TRP A 63 19.60 31.34 -10.92
N LEU A 64 20.62 31.17 -10.08
CA LEU A 64 21.24 29.87 -9.82
C LEU A 64 21.38 29.65 -8.33
N GLU A 65 20.86 28.51 -7.88
CA GLU A 65 21.08 27.97 -6.56
C GLU A 65 21.63 26.55 -6.67
N SER A 66 22.76 26.31 -6.00
CA SER A 66 23.45 25.01 -5.97
C SER A 66 24.15 24.88 -4.63
N ASN A 67 24.02 23.72 -4.01
CA ASN A 67 24.57 23.43 -2.68
C ASN A 67 25.21 22.04 -2.72
N THR A 68 26.17 21.78 -1.83
CA THR A 68 26.73 20.44 -1.59
C THR A 68 26.38 19.99 -0.19
N PHE A 69 26.21 18.69 0.00
CA PHE A 69 26.02 18.12 1.32
C PHE A 69 26.86 16.86 1.53
N GLU A 70 27.16 16.57 2.79
CA GLU A 70 27.84 15.36 3.26
C GLU A 70 27.08 14.83 4.49
N MET A 71 26.85 13.51 4.52
CA MET A 71 26.19 12.84 5.64
C MET A 71 26.57 11.35 5.68
N ALA A 72 26.42 10.74 6.86
CA ALA A 72 26.50 9.29 6.98
C ALA A 72 25.27 8.60 6.35
N GLU A 73 25.47 7.40 5.81
CA GLU A 73 24.42 6.59 5.17
C GLU A 73 23.20 6.37 6.08
N HIS A 74 23.45 6.16 7.37
CA HIS A 74 22.46 5.87 8.40
C HIS A 74 22.07 7.14 9.18
N SER A 75 21.63 8.16 8.45
CA SER A 75 21.20 9.44 9.02
C SER A 75 19.80 9.84 8.57
N GLY A 76 19.03 10.42 9.49
CA GLY A 76 17.64 10.75 9.27
C GLY A 76 16.78 9.52 9.07
N THR A 77 15.66 9.70 8.36
CA THR A 77 14.87 8.60 7.83
C THR A 77 15.69 7.88 6.75
N HIS A 78 16.06 6.62 7.01
CA HIS A 78 16.99 5.89 6.14
C HIS A 78 16.64 4.39 6.04
N MET A 79 17.26 3.72 5.07
CA MET A 79 17.14 2.29 4.83
C MET A 79 18.48 1.59 4.98
N ASP A 80 18.47 0.45 5.66
CA ASP A 80 19.60 -0.46 5.78
C ASP A 80 19.51 -1.57 4.74
N ALA A 81 20.57 -1.74 3.97
CA ALA A 81 20.72 -2.85 3.05
C ALA A 81 21.30 -4.08 3.79
N PRO A 82 21.10 -5.31 3.27
CA PRO A 82 21.64 -6.53 3.88
C PRO A 82 23.14 -6.46 4.21
N SER A 83 23.95 -5.79 3.37
CA SER A 83 25.38 -5.58 3.60
C SER A 83 25.73 -4.84 4.89
N HIS A 84 24.77 -4.13 5.51
CA HIS A 84 25.00 -3.41 6.76
C HIS A 84 25.38 -4.34 7.93
N PHE A 85 24.80 -5.55 7.98
CA PHE A 85 25.08 -6.58 8.99
C PHE A 85 25.41 -7.96 8.43
N THR A 86 25.49 -8.11 7.11
CA THR A 86 25.76 -9.39 6.43
C THR A 86 26.95 -9.23 5.51
N GLU A 87 28.05 -9.93 5.80
CA GLU A 87 29.21 -9.97 4.90
C GLU A 87 28.80 -10.53 3.53
N GLY A 88 29.13 -9.80 2.45
CA GLY A 88 28.71 -10.14 1.09
C GLY A 88 27.20 -9.97 0.81
N GLY A 89 26.45 -9.37 1.74
CA GLY A 89 25.04 -9.04 1.54
C GLY A 89 24.83 -8.02 0.41
N LEU A 90 23.60 -7.95 -0.10
CA LEU A 90 23.24 -6.95 -1.09
C LEU A 90 23.46 -5.54 -0.54
N ARG A 91 24.12 -4.72 -1.35
CA ARG A 91 24.28 -3.28 -1.14
C ARG A 91 23.13 -2.52 -1.77
N VAL A 92 22.96 -1.24 -1.43
CA VAL A 92 21.81 -0.42 -1.87
C VAL A 92 21.59 -0.50 -3.38
N HIS A 93 22.63 -0.29 -4.19
CA HIS A 93 22.52 -0.32 -5.66
C HIS A 93 22.22 -1.71 -6.27
N GLN A 94 22.34 -2.78 -5.48
CA GLN A 94 22.10 -4.15 -5.91
C GLN A 94 20.68 -4.62 -5.57
N ILE A 95 19.94 -3.86 -4.76
CA ILE A 95 18.57 -4.19 -4.40
C ILE A 95 17.67 -3.97 -5.62
N PRO A 96 16.94 -5.00 -6.09
CA PRO A 96 16.01 -4.83 -7.19
C PRO A 96 14.94 -3.80 -6.85
N ALA A 97 14.65 -2.85 -7.76
CA ALA A 97 13.66 -1.80 -7.54
C ALA A 97 12.26 -2.34 -7.19
N SER A 98 11.91 -3.55 -7.65
CA SER A 98 10.65 -4.22 -7.28
C SER A 98 10.54 -4.57 -5.80
N ARG A 99 11.66 -4.54 -5.05
CA ARG A 99 11.71 -4.70 -3.59
C ARG A 99 11.69 -3.36 -2.84
N LEU A 100 11.54 -2.24 -3.54
CA LEU A 100 11.40 -0.92 -2.92
C LEU A 100 9.95 -0.43 -2.93
N ILE A 101 9.02 -1.28 -3.38
CA ILE A 101 7.59 -0.99 -3.44
C ILE A 101 6.85 -2.23 -2.92
N GLY A 102 5.94 -2.04 -1.96
CA GLY A 102 5.20 -3.16 -1.40
C GLY A 102 3.96 -2.74 -0.62
N PRO A 103 3.05 -3.68 -0.28
CA PRO A 103 1.90 -3.37 0.57
C PRO A 103 2.34 -2.85 1.95
N GLY A 104 1.72 -1.79 2.44
CA GLY A 104 1.96 -1.26 3.78
C GLY A 104 1.16 -2.00 4.84
N VAL A 105 1.82 -2.32 5.94
CA VAL A 105 1.23 -2.90 7.16
C VAL A 105 1.67 -2.04 8.33
N VAL A 106 0.74 -1.43 9.06
CA VAL A 106 1.05 -0.63 10.26
C VAL A 106 0.71 -1.42 11.51
N ILE A 107 1.73 -1.70 12.32
CA ILE A 107 1.61 -2.30 13.65
C ILE A 107 1.58 -1.15 14.66
N ASP A 108 0.39 -0.82 15.17
CA ASP A 108 0.22 0.26 16.14
C ASP A 108 0.41 -0.25 17.58
N VAL A 109 1.43 0.30 18.25
CA VAL A 109 1.75 0.03 19.64
C VAL A 109 1.81 1.31 20.48
N THR A 110 1.24 2.41 19.98
CA THR A 110 1.30 3.75 20.61
C THR A 110 0.80 3.72 22.06
N GLU A 111 -0.32 3.05 22.33
CA GLU A 111 -0.86 2.93 23.70
C GLU A 111 0.03 2.10 24.63
N LYS A 112 0.60 1.00 24.10
CA LYS A 112 1.54 0.14 24.84
C LYS A 112 2.82 0.89 25.19
N VAL A 113 3.28 1.74 24.27
CA VAL A 113 4.46 2.60 24.41
C VAL A 113 4.23 3.77 25.38
N ALA A 114 3.02 4.33 25.40
CA ALA A 114 2.64 5.36 26.37
C ALA A 114 2.75 4.84 27.81
N SER A 115 2.45 3.56 28.03
CA SER A 115 2.58 2.90 29.34
C SER A 115 3.99 2.35 29.61
N ASN A 116 4.71 1.95 28.56
CA ASN A 116 6.06 1.43 28.61
C ASN A 116 6.91 1.99 27.45
N PRO A 117 7.71 3.04 27.67
CA PRO A 117 8.55 3.66 26.64
C PRO A 117 9.61 2.74 26.00
N GLU A 118 9.80 1.54 26.53
CA GLU A 118 10.70 0.50 26.01
C GLU A 118 9.93 -0.70 25.45
N TYR A 119 8.64 -0.53 25.13
CA TYR A 119 7.82 -1.61 24.61
C TYR A 119 8.40 -2.19 23.31
N LEU A 120 8.40 -3.52 23.22
CA LEU A 120 8.93 -4.25 22.09
C LEU A 120 7.82 -5.07 21.44
N VAL A 121 7.58 -4.82 20.16
CA VAL A 121 6.65 -5.58 19.32
C VAL A 121 7.08 -7.05 19.35
N SER A 122 6.17 -7.91 19.78
CA SER A 122 6.34 -9.35 19.93
C SER A 122 5.68 -10.12 18.79
N GLU A 123 5.99 -11.41 18.68
CA GLU A 123 5.24 -12.33 17.80
C GLU A 123 3.73 -12.26 18.05
N GLY A 124 3.31 -12.16 19.32
CA GLY A 124 1.89 -12.07 19.69
C GLY A 124 1.20 -10.83 19.10
N ASP A 125 1.88 -9.69 19.03
CA ASP A 125 1.34 -8.47 18.43
C ASP A 125 1.13 -8.62 16.91
N LEU A 126 2.04 -9.33 16.23
CA LEU A 126 1.93 -9.61 14.81
C LEU A 126 0.77 -10.56 14.52
N GLN A 127 0.60 -11.59 15.35
CA GLN A 127 -0.51 -12.53 15.22
C GLN A 127 -1.86 -11.88 15.54
N GLU A 128 -1.93 -11.02 16.56
CA GLU A 128 -3.11 -10.22 16.88
C GLU A 128 -3.47 -9.29 15.72
N TRP A 129 -2.48 -8.62 15.12
CA TRP A 129 -2.69 -7.79 13.94
C TRP A 129 -3.30 -8.60 12.79
N GLU A 130 -2.79 -9.80 12.51
CA GLU A 130 -3.32 -10.65 11.44
C GLU A 130 -4.74 -11.17 11.71
N GLN A 131 -5.10 -11.39 12.97
CA GLN A 131 -6.47 -11.75 13.34
C GLN A 131 -7.45 -10.63 13.00
N ASN A 132 -7.02 -9.37 13.15
CA ASN A 132 -7.86 -8.19 12.95
C ASN A 132 -7.85 -7.67 11.49
N HIS A 133 -6.76 -7.88 10.75
CA HIS A 133 -6.53 -7.26 9.44
C HIS A 133 -6.28 -8.26 8.31
N GLY A 134 -6.26 -9.56 8.62
CA GLY A 134 -5.90 -10.61 7.68
C GLY A 134 -4.39 -10.86 7.62
N ARG A 135 -4.00 -11.91 6.89
CA ARG A 135 -2.60 -12.32 6.77
C ARG A 135 -1.75 -11.17 6.19
N ILE A 136 -0.58 -10.92 6.79
CA ILE A 136 0.44 -10.01 6.25
C ILE A 136 0.78 -10.47 4.82
N PRO A 137 0.58 -9.62 3.80
CA PRO A 137 0.76 -10.00 2.41
C PRO A 137 2.24 -10.18 2.07
N ASP A 138 2.51 -11.00 1.05
CA ASP A 138 3.87 -11.13 0.51
C ASP A 138 4.34 -9.80 -0.08
N GLY A 139 5.63 -9.51 0.10
CA GLY A 139 6.26 -8.26 -0.27
C GLY A 139 5.94 -7.08 0.65
N ALA A 140 5.25 -7.29 1.79
CA ALA A 140 4.84 -6.21 2.67
C ALA A 140 6.03 -5.40 3.24
N VAL A 141 5.77 -4.12 3.48
CA VAL A 141 6.58 -3.24 4.32
C VAL A 141 5.83 -3.05 5.63
N ILE A 142 6.35 -3.65 6.69
CA ILE A 142 5.78 -3.53 8.04
C ILE A 142 6.34 -2.27 8.69
N LEU A 143 5.48 -1.39 9.19
CA LEU A 143 5.84 -0.15 9.86
C LEU A 143 5.31 -0.18 11.29
N MET A 144 6.19 -0.06 12.28
CA MET A 144 5.81 0.13 13.67
C MET A 144 5.42 1.58 13.91
N ARG A 145 4.20 1.81 14.39
CA ARG A 145 3.75 3.10 14.91
C ARG A 145 3.81 3.06 16.44
N SER A 146 4.82 3.71 17.01
CA SER A 146 4.97 3.82 18.47
C SER A 146 4.64 5.22 19.00
N GLY A 147 4.52 6.21 18.11
CA GLY A 147 4.35 7.62 18.44
C GLY A 147 5.68 8.35 18.68
N TRP A 148 6.81 7.68 18.45
CA TRP A 148 8.14 8.20 18.74
C TRP A 148 8.57 9.31 17.79
N SER A 149 8.00 9.38 16.58
CA SER A 149 8.24 10.46 15.61
C SER A 149 7.99 11.86 16.19
N SER A 150 7.14 11.98 17.22
CA SER A 150 6.86 13.25 17.93
C SER A 150 8.06 13.83 18.70
N ARG A 151 9.13 13.04 18.87
CA ARG A 151 10.37 13.44 19.57
C ARG A 151 11.40 14.06 18.61
N TYR A 152 11.21 13.92 17.31
CA TYR A 152 12.10 14.48 16.29
C TYR A 152 11.98 16.02 16.23
N PRO A 153 13.07 16.79 15.99
CA PRO A 153 14.46 16.38 15.76
C PRO A 153 15.35 16.35 17.02
N GLU A 154 14.79 16.40 18.22
CA GLU A 154 15.57 16.56 19.45
C GLU A 154 16.30 15.25 19.84
N ARG A 155 17.58 15.13 19.48
CA ARG A 155 18.41 13.91 19.68
C ARG A 155 18.29 13.33 21.09
N GLN A 156 18.30 14.16 22.13
CA GLN A 156 18.17 13.69 23.51
C GLN A 156 16.80 13.06 23.81
N ARG A 157 15.72 13.60 23.24
CA ARG A 157 14.36 13.06 23.38
C ARG A 157 14.17 11.79 22.56
N ILE A 158 14.74 11.75 21.35
CA ILE A 158 14.72 10.61 20.44
C ILE A 158 15.46 9.40 21.05
N LEU A 159 16.68 9.61 21.55
CA LEU A 159 17.47 8.57 22.21
C LEU A 159 16.97 8.24 23.62
N ASN A 160 16.17 9.15 24.19
CA ASN A 160 15.59 9.08 25.52
C ASN A 160 16.65 8.73 26.58
N THR A 161 17.68 9.58 26.63
CA THR A 161 18.85 9.41 27.49
C THR A 161 19.28 10.72 28.15
N ARG A 162 20.02 10.62 29.25
CA ARG A 162 20.73 11.74 29.86
C ARG A 162 22.08 12.02 29.20
N ASN A 163 22.66 11.05 28.48
CA ASN A 163 23.95 11.17 27.83
C ASN A 163 23.91 10.59 26.41
N ILE A 164 23.87 11.47 25.41
CA ILE A 164 23.82 11.08 23.99
C ILE A 164 25.09 10.38 23.50
N MET A 165 26.18 10.39 24.27
CA MET A 165 27.43 9.69 23.94
C MET A 165 27.49 8.29 24.53
N ASP A 166 26.59 7.94 25.47
CA ASP A 166 26.52 6.60 26.05
C ASP A 166 25.47 5.77 25.32
N ILE A 167 25.90 5.04 24.29
CA ILE A 167 25.05 4.15 23.49
C ILE A 167 24.27 3.15 24.36
N ASN A 168 24.81 2.73 25.52
CA ASN A 168 24.14 1.76 26.39
C ASN A 168 22.97 2.36 27.17
N SER A 169 22.85 3.69 27.19
CA SER A 169 21.81 4.42 27.92
C SER A 169 20.56 4.71 27.09
N PHE A 170 20.52 4.33 25.81
CA PHE A 170 19.40 4.63 24.93
C PHE A 170 18.19 3.75 25.23
N ARG A 171 16.98 4.34 25.23
CA ARG A 171 15.75 3.69 25.73
C ARG A 171 14.55 4.05 24.84
N PHE A 172 14.25 3.23 23.85
CA PHE A 172 13.17 3.50 22.90
C PHE A 172 12.47 2.21 22.45
N PRO A 173 11.24 2.28 21.92
CA PRO A 173 10.52 1.10 21.43
C PRO A 173 11.22 0.40 20.27
N GLY A 174 10.84 -0.84 19.99
CA GLY A 174 11.44 -1.62 18.91
C GLY A 174 10.74 -2.95 18.70
N PHE A 175 11.46 -3.92 18.15
CA PHE A 175 10.98 -5.28 17.97
C PHE A 175 11.70 -6.21 18.94
N LYS A 176 10.97 -7.20 19.48
CA LYS A 176 11.59 -8.35 20.11
C LYS A 176 12.25 -9.23 19.04
N VAL A 177 13.24 -10.00 19.47
CA VAL A 177 13.91 -10.98 18.61
C VAL A 177 12.94 -12.06 18.12
N ASP A 178 11.97 -12.47 18.94
CA ASP A 178 10.95 -13.47 18.55
C ASP A 178 10.09 -12.98 17.37
N ALA A 179 9.67 -11.72 17.36
CA ALA A 179 8.92 -11.11 16.28
C ALA A 179 9.72 -11.09 14.97
N ALA A 180 10.99 -10.70 15.06
CA ALA A 180 11.90 -10.70 13.90
C ALA A 180 12.09 -12.11 13.33
N GLN A 181 12.31 -13.10 14.21
CA GLN A 181 12.46 -14.51 13.82
C GLN A 181 11.19 -15.07 13.18
N TRP A 182 10.03 -14.73 13.75
CA TRP A 182 8.74 -15.16 13.23
C TRP A 182 8.48 -14.59 11.84
N LEU A 183 8.71 -13.29 11.65
CA LEU A 183 8.58 -12.63 10.34
C LEU A 183 9.51 -13.27 9.31
N ALA A 184 10.78 -13.41 9.66
CA ALA A 184 11.80 -14.02 8.80
C ALA A 184 11.51 -15.47 8.40
N SER A 185 10.79 -16.22 9.24
CA SER A 185 10.53 -17.65 9.02
C SER A 185 9.16 -17.92 8.38
N HIS A 186 8.16 -17.07 8.64
CA HIS A 186 6.77 -17.36 8.29
C HIS A 186 6.17 -16.39 7.28
N ARG A 187 6.81 -15.25 6.98
CA ARG A 187 6.33 -14.25 6.02
C ARG A 187 7.39 -13.90 5.00
N ASN A 188 6.96 -13.65 3.77
CA ASN A 188 7.84 -13.21 2.69
C ASN A 188 7.76 -11.68 2.56
N ILE A 189 8.22 -10.96 3.59
CA ILE A 189 8.15 -9.49 3.62
C ILE A 189 9.36 -8.84 2.96
N THR A 190 9.18 -7.58 2.57
CA THR A 190 10.23 -6.76 1.98
C THR A 190 11.06 -6.07 3.04
N ALA A 191 10.40 -5.43 4.01
CA ALA A 191 11.07 -4.58 5.00
C ALA A 191 10.31 -4.50 6.33
N VAL A 192 11.04 -4.16 7.39
CA VAL A 192 10.51 -3.75 8.69
C VAL A 192 10.97 -2.32 8.97
N GLY A 193 10.07 -1.47 9.42
CA GLY A 193 10.34 -0.07 9.74
C GLY A 193 9.92 0.33 11.13
N VAL A 194 10.66 1.27 11.70
CA VAL A 194 10.42 1.83 13.03
C VAL A 194 10.50 3.36 12.99
N ASP A 195 9.70 4.01 13.82
CA ASP A 195 9.75 5.44 14.08
C ASP A 195 10.82 5.84 15.12
N THR A 196 11.69 4.90 15.48
CA THR A 196 12.82 5.05 16.42
C THR A 196 14.16 5.00 15.67
N PRO A 197 15.28 5.36 16.34
CA PRO A 197 16.62 5.27 15.74
C PRO A 197 17.15 3.86 15.57
N SER A 198 16.39 2.84 16.00
CA SER A 198 16.77 1.45 15.79
C SER A 198 15.61 0.50 16.08
N PRO A 199 15.45 -0.60 15.33
CA PRO A 199 14.53 -1.67 15.71
C PRO A 199 15.04 -2.45 16.94
N ASP A 200 16.33 -2.32 17.27
CA ASP A 200 16.94 -2.94 18.43
C ASP A 200 16.95 -2.02 19.66
N ASN A 201 16.28 -2.46 20.72
CA ASN A 201 16.39 -1.86 22.06
C ASN A 201 17.44 -2.62 22.88
N ARG A 202 18.13 -1.95 23.82
CA ARG A 202 19.08 -2.58 24.76
C ARG A 202 18.56 -3.83 25.48
N LEU A 203 17.26 -3.95 25.71
CA LEU A 203 16.60 -5.13 26.28
C LEU A 203 16.75 -6.39 25.39
N ASN A 204 16.94 -6.24 24.08
CA ASN A 204 17.14 -7.37 23.17
C ASN A 204 18.51 -8.06 23.32
N TYR A 205 19.45 -7.41 23.98
CA TYR A 205 20.87 -7.79 23.93
C TYR A 205 21.19 -8.95 24.90
N GLY A 206 20.24 -9.44 25.71
CA GLY A 206 20.48 -10.52 26.67
C GLY A 206 21.77 -10.31 27.49
N ASP A 207 22.66 -11.30 27.48
CA ASP A 207 23.91 -11.36 28.24
C ASP A 207 25.09 -10.60 27.56
N GLY A 208 24.92 -10.03 26.36
CA GLY A 208 26.04 -9.51 25.56
C GLY A 208 25.69 -8.52 24.45
N LYS A 209 26.66 -7.69 24.07
CA LYS A 209 26.53 -6.64 23.02
C LYS A 209 26.05 -7.22 21.68
N GLY A 210 25.06 -6.63 20.99
CA GLY A 210 24.67 -7.03 19.63
C GLY A 210 23.33 -6.44 19.15
N TYR A 211 23.04 -6.54 17.85
CA TYR A 211 21.82 -6.02 17.22
C TYR A 211 20.97 -7.18 16.68
N PRO A 212 20.29 -7.96 17.55
CA PRO A 212 19.68 -9.22 17.16
C PRO A 212 18.51 -9.08 16.17
N VAL A 213 17.80 -7.96 16.15
CA VAL A 213 16.79 -7.73 15.10
C VAL A 213 17.48 -7.53 13.76
N HIS A 214 18.55 -6.72 13.71
CA HIS A 214 19.36 -6.56 12.49
C HIS A 214 19.93 -7.88 11.98
N THR A 215 20.60 -8.63 12.86
CA THR A 215 21.25 -9.90 12.49
C THR A 215 20.25 -11.02 12.22
N THR A 216 18.97 -10.83 12.54
CA THR A 216 17.90 -11.77 12.14
C THR A 216 17.32 -11.42 10.76
N LEU A 217 17.03 -10.14 10.50
CA LEU A 217 16.30 -9.70 9.31
C LEU A 217 17.22 -9.52 8.07
N LEU A 218 18.33 -8.81 8.23
CA LEU A 218 19.20 -8.43 7.11
C LEU A 218 19.82 -9.64 6.39
N PRO A 219 20.28 -10.72 7.08
CA PRO A 219 20.77 -11.92 6.40
C PRO A 219 19.70 -12.67 5.60
N LYS A 220 18.41 -12.46 5.90
CA LYS A 220 17.28 -12.98 5.12
C LYS A 220 16.89 -12.06 3.97
N GLY A 221 17.65 -10.99 3.78
CA GLY A 221 17.41 -9.97 2.76
C GLY A 221 16.30 -9.01 3.12
N ILE A 222 15.67 -9.10 4.31
CA ILE A 222 14.60 -8.20 4.74
C ILE A 222 15.24 -6.86 5.14
N LEU A 223 14.82 -5.77 4.49
CA LEU A 223 15.39 -4.45 4.70
C LEU A 223 14.91 -3.85 6.04
N ILE A 224 15.69 -2.93 6.59
CA ILE A 224 15.31 -2.19 7.81
C ILE A 224 15.15 -0.71 7.46
N LEU A 225 14.10 -0.08 8.00
CA LEU A 225 13.75 1.32 7.80
C LEU A 225 13.75 2.03 9.16
N GLU A 226 14.66 2.96 9.38
CA GLU A 226 14.79 3.64 10.68
C GLU A 226 14.35 5.11 10.62
N ASN A 227 14.00 5.66 11.79
CA ASN A 227 13.51 7.03 11.95
C ASN A 227 12.38 7.36 10.97
N VAL A 228 11.41 6.46 10.78
CA VAL A 228 10.22 6.72 9.97
C VAL A 228 9.37 7.79 10.64
N ARG A 229 8.90 8.78 9.88
CA ARG A 229 7.95 9.81 10.37
C ARG A 229 6.53 9.25 10.34
N MET A 230 6.23 8.32 11.24
CA MET A 230 4.91 7.73 11.36
C MET A 230 3.86 8.76 11.78
N THR A 231 2.69 8.69 11.15
CA THR A 231 1.52 9.53 11.45
C THR A 231 0.33 8.67 11.86
N ALA A 232 -0.63 9.28 12.56
CA ALA A 232 -1.87 8.61 12.95
C ALA A 232 -2.77 8.31 11.73
N ASP A 233 -2.62 9.07 10.65
CA ASP A 233 -3.49 9.02 9.48
C ASP A 233 -3.22 7.83 8.56
N VAL A 234 -2.03 7.21 8.66
CA VAL A 234 -1.74 6.00 7.86
C VAL A 234 -2.60 4.84 8.39
N PRO A 235 -3.43 4.21 7.53
CA PRO A 235 -4.29 3.13 7.97
C PRO A 235 -3.48 1.85 8.26
N PRO A 236 -4.01 0.93 9.10
CA PRO A 236 -3.36 -0.34 9.42
C PRO A 236 -2.98 -1.19 8.20
N SER A 237 -3.79 -1.16 7.15
CA SER A 237 -3.60 -1.90 5.90
C SER A 237 -4.21 -1.13 4.72
N GLY A 238 -3.96 -1.62 3.49
CA GLY A 238 -4.53 -1.05 2.27
C GLY A 238 -3.74 0.12 1.69
N THR A 239 -2.48 0.30 2.11
CA THR A 239 -1.53 1.24 1.49
C THR A 239 -0.51 0.50 0.63
N ILE A 240 0.13 1.24 -0.27
CA ILE A 240 1.37 0.85 -0.93
C ILE A 240 2.47 1.78 -0.41
N VAL A 241 3.57 1.20 0.02
CA VAL A 241 4.75 1.91 0.53
C VAL A 241 5.83 1.94 -0.56
N ILE A 242 6.45 3.10 -0.75
CA ILE A 242 7.52 3.34 -1.71
C ILE A 242 8.76 3.82 -0.93
N VAL A 243 9.83 3.04 -1.02
CA VAL A 243 11.13 3.27 -0.36
C VAL A 243 12.08 3.93 -1.37
N GLY A 244 12.06 5.26 -1.46
CA GLY A 244 12.90 6.01 -2.40
C GLY A 244 14.30 6.24 -1.84
N VAL A 245 15.28 5.46 -2.28
CA VAL A 245 16.67 5.57 -1.82
C VAL A 245 17.61 6.13 -2.88
N ILE A 246 18.73 6.72 -2.44
CA ILE A 246 19.82 7.08 -3.34
C ILE A 246 20.44 5.77 -3.84
N ASN A 247 20.61 5.64 -5.15
CA ASN A 247 21.23 4.47 -5.78
C ASN A 247 22.77 4.50 -5.57
N LEU A 248 23.20 4.39 -4.32
CA LEU A 248 24.59 4.56 -3.92
C LEU A 248 25.41 3.29 -4.21
N SER A 249 26.44 3.45 -5.04
CA SER A 249 27.44 2.40 -5.26
C SER A 249 28.14 2.09 -3.94
N GLU A 250 28.39 0.81 -3.67
CA GLU A 250 29.02 0.34 -2.44
C GLU A 250 28.25 0.61 -1.12
N GLY A 251 27.08 1.25 -1.17
CA GLY A 251 26.37 1.71 0.03
C GLY A 251 25.77 0.58 0.88
N SER A 252 25.99 0.66 2.20
CA SER A 252 25.42 -0.27 3.19
C SER A 252 24.04 0.17 3.69
N GLY A 253 23.75 1.46 3.54
CA GLY A 253 22.42 2.04 3.69
C GLY A 253 22.31 3.32 2.87
N SER A 254 21.17 3.99 2.97
CA SER A 254 20.96 5.30 2.36
C SER A 254 19.87 6.06 3.10
N PRO A 255 20.02 7.39 3.27
CA PRO A 255 18.87 8.25 3.53
C PRO A 255 17.80 8.00 2.47
N MET A 256 16.54 8.07 2.87
CA MET A 256 15.43 7.75 1.98
C MET A 256 14.34 8.81 2.02
N ARG A 257 13.56 8.86 0.96
CA ARG A 257 12.23 9.47 0.95
C ARG A 257 11.20 8.35 0.95
N LEU A 258 10.51 8.19 2.07
CA LEU A 258 9.51 7.16 2.29
C LEU A 258 8.11 7.74 2.10
N PHE A 259 7.34 7.14 1.20
CA PHE A 259 5.94 7.50 1.00
C PHE A 259 5.05 6.30 1.22
N ALA A 260 3.84 6.53 1.70
CA ALA A 260 2.75 5.58 1.58
C ALA A 260 1.60 6.25 0.83
N HIS A 261 0.86 5.50 0.03
CA HIS A 261 -0.39 6.00 -0.54
C HIS A 261 -1.48 4.94 -0.44
N ASN A 262 -2.74 5.38 -0.42
CA ASN A 262 -3.85 4.43 -0.43
C ASN A 262 -3.84 3.57 -1.72
N ALA A 263 -4.05 2.26 -1.57
CA ALA A 263 -4.05 1.34 -2.70
C ALA A 263 -5.34 1.49 -3.56
N ASN A 264 -6.37 2.15 -3.01
CA ASN A 264 -7.61 2.45 -3.72
C ASN A 264 -7.40 3.30 -4.99
N GLY A 265 -6.29 4.02 -5.10
CA GLY A 265 -5.92 4.77 -6.30
C GLY A 265 -5.06 4.01 -7.33
N MET A 266 -4.53 2.82 -7.01
CA MET A 266 -3.48 2.20 -7.83
C MET A 266 -3.37 0.67 -7.60
N LEU A 267 -4.44 -0.08 -7.85
CA LEU A 267 -4.38 -1.54 -7.88
C LEU A 267 -4.76 -2.06 -9.28
N ALA A 268 -3.75 -2.22 -10.15
CA ALA A 268 -3.52 -3.50 -10.81
C ALA A 268 -2.13 -3.55 -11.43
N TYR A 269 -1.32 -4.49 -10.95
CA TYR A 269 -0.31 -5.12 -11.79
C TYR A 269 -0.32 -6.61 -11.48
N THR A 270 -0.83 -7.42 -12.41
CA THR A 270 -0.64 -8.87 -12.38
C THR A 270 0.34 -9.25 -13.47
N ARG A 271 1.48 -9.80 -13.06
CA ARG A 271 2.44 -10.45 -13.96
C ARG A 271 1.94 -11.86 -14.25
N THR A 272 1.54 -12.14 -15.48
CA THR A 272 1.19 -13.49 -15.92
C THR A 272 2.46 -14.29 -16.23
N LYS A 273 2.63 -15.42 -15.55
CA LYS A 273 3.39 -16.57 -16.09
C LYS A 273 2.61 -17.85 -15.78
N GLY A 274 2.26 -18.57 -16.84
CA GLY A 274 1.80 -19.95 -16.77
C GLY A 274 0.29 -20.11 -16.67
N LYS A 275 -0.24 -20.98 -17.52
CA LYS A 275 -1.65 -21.39 -17.55
C LYS A 275 -1.97 -22.12 -16.25
N HIS A 276 -2.61 -21.43 -15.31
CA HIS A 276 -3.62 -21.90 -14.36
C HIS A 276 -3.83 -20.81 -13.29
N VAL A 277 -5.03 -20.22 -13.26
CA VAL A 277 -5.45 -19.31 -12.19
C VAL A 277 -6.24 -20.12 -11.18
N THR A 278 -5.63 -20.45 -10.05
CA THR A 278 -6.33 -20.78 -8.81
C THR A 278 -6.36 -19.52 -7.95
N SER A 279 -7.55 -18.94 -7.79
CA SER A 279 -8.02 -18.03 -6.72
C SER A 279 -6.95 -17.21 -5.95
N VAL A 280 -7.08 -15.88 -5.98
CA VAL A 280 -6.56 -14.99 -4.92
C VAL A 280 -7.69 -14.10 -4.43
N CYS A 281 -7.71 -13.92 -3.11
CA CYS A 281 -8.82 -13.75 -2.18
C CYS A 281 -9.64 -12.43 -2.23
N PRO A 282 -10.81 -12.43 -1.56
CA PRO A 282 -11.83 -11.38 -1.56
C PRO A 282 -11.56 -10.27 -0.53
N ILE A 283 -12.22 -9.13 -0.74
CA ILE A 283 -12.46 -8.09 0.28
C ILE A 283 -13.31 -8.72 1.41
N PRO A 284 -12.96 -8.55 2.70
CA PRO A 284 -13.83 -8.99 3.78
C PRO A 284 -15.04 -8.06 3.87
N VAL A 285 -16.19 -8.52 3.38
CA VAL A 285 -17.48 -7.96 3.76
C VAL A 285 -17.97 -8.76 4.97
N GLY A 286 -18.45 -8.05 5.99
CA GLY A 286 -18.72 -8.55 7.32
C GLY A 286 -19.53 -9.84 7.42
N HIS A 287 -19.35 -10.48 8.58
CA HIS A 287 -20.14 -11.57 9.13
C HIS A 287 -21.56 -11.66 8.57
N TYR A 288 -21.84 -12.69 7.76
CA TYR A 288 -23.19 -13.23 7.66
C TYR A 288 -23.33 -14.39 8.63
N MET A 289 -24.12 -14.15 9.68
CA MET A 289 -24.71 -15.18 10.52
C MET A 289 -25.31 -16.29 9.65
N LYS A 290 -24.95 -17.55 9.93
CA LYS A 290 -25.82 -18.67 9.61
C LYS A 290 -27.04 -18.61 10.54
N LEU A 291 -28.20 -18.29 9.99
CA LEU A 291 -29.48 -18.65 10.60
C LEU A 291 -30.27 -19.49 9.61
N GLY A 292 -30.24 -20.80 9.84
CA GLY A 292 -31.22 -21.75 9.34
C GLY A 292 -31.72 -22.54 10.55
N GLY A 293 -32.93 -22.25 11.02
CA GLY A 293 -33.58 -22.95 12.13
C GLY A 293 -34.73 -22.13 12.70
N GLN A 294 -35.95 -22.55 12.41
CA GLN A 294 -37.21 -21.90 12.79
C GLN A 294 -37.36 -21.65 14.31
N THR A 295 -37.93 -20.52 14.70
CA THR A 295 -39.09 -20.34 15.60
C THR A 295 -39.27 -18.85 15.90
N GLY A 296 -40.53 -18.40 15.96
CA GLY A 296 -40.88 -16.98 15.92
C GLY A 296 -40.66 -16.19 17.23
N PHE A 297 -40.74 -14.86 17.13
CA PHE A 297 -41.53 -13.99 18.00
C PHE A 297 -41.46 -12.54 17.50
N GLN A 298 -42.40 -11.73 18.00
CA GLN A 298 -42.89 -10.42 17.52
C GLN A 298 -41.91 -9.24 17.59
N GLY A 299 -42.02 -8.37 16.57
CA GLY A 299 -42.18 -6.90 16.65
C GLY A 299 -41.27 -6.05 17.54
N ILE A 300 -40.42 -5.24 16.91
CA ILE A 300 -40.14 -3.86 17.33
C ILE A 300 -40.10 -2.97 16.08
N THR A 301 -40.99 -1.97 16.04
CA THR A 301 -41.02 -0.87 15.07
C THR A 301 -40.06 0.25 15.47
N ALA A 302 -39.30 0.80 14.52
CA ALA A 302 -39.01 2.25 14.44
C ALA A 302 -38.22 2.57 13.16
N ASP A 303 -38.77 3.49 12.36
CA ASP A 303 -38.14 4.21 11.26
C ASP A 303 -36.79 4.84 11.65
N SER A 304 -35.84 4.85 10.71
CA SER A 304 -35.37 6.09 10.07
C SER A 304 -34.19 5.86 9.11
N HIS A 305 -34.47 6.18 7.85
CA HIS A 305 -33.60 6.52 6.73
C HIS A 305 -32.10 6.80 6.98
N LEU A 306 -31.25 6.03 6.27
CA LEU A 306 -30.13 6.44 5.38
C LEU A 306 -29.07 5.32 5.30
N LYS A 307 -29.39 4.23 4.58
CA LYS A 307 -28.35 3.39 3.97
C LYS A 307 -28.02 4.00 2.61
N ALA A 308 -27.05 4.91 2.58
CA ALA A 308 -26.38 5.28 1.34
C ALA A 308 -25.72 4.01 0.78
N SER A 309 -26.29 3.41 -0.27
CA SER A 309 -25.56 2.40 -1.05
C SER A 309 -24.35 3.10 -1.64
N ARG A 310 -23.14 2.64 -1.28
CA ARG A 310 -21.86 3.16 -1.81
C ARG A 310 -21.61 2.75 -3.28
N GLU A 311 -22.68 2.54 -4.04
CA GLU A 311 -22.63 2.28 -5.47
C GLU A 311 -22.87 3.62 -6.17
N ASN A 312 -21.82 4.23 -6.71
CA ASN A 312 -21.95 5.45 -7.51
C ASN A 312 -21.83 5.07 -9.00
N GLY A 313 -22.76 5.55 -9.83
CA GLY A 313 -22.59 5.59 -11.28
C GLY A 313 -21.54 6.63 -11.70
N PRO A 314 -21.13 6.66 -12.99
CA PRO A 314 -21.79 6.05 -14.16
C PRO A 314 -21.28 4.65 -14.56
N THR A 315 -22.13 3.87 -15.23
CA THR A 315 -21.85 2.54 -15.80
C THR A 315 -21.73 2.63 -17.32
N ILE A 316 -20.60 2.22 -17.90
CA ILE A 316 -20.50 2.02 -19.36
C ILE A 316 -21.18 0.72 -19.72
N VAL A 317 -22.06 0.73 -20.73
CA VAL A 317 -22.95 -0.39 -21.08
C VAL A 317 -22.79 -0.90 -22.51
N GLY A 318 -21.90 -0.30 -23.29
CA GLY A 318 -21.63 -0.70 -24.67
C GLY A 318 -20.81 0.32 -25.44
N ASP A 319 -20.54 0.03 -26.70
CA ASP A 319 -19.84 0.89 -27.65
C ASP A 319 -20.80 1.50 -28.70
N GLN A 320 -20.27 2.30 -29.62
CA GLN A 320 -21.01 2.90 -30.73
C GLN A 320 -21.79 1.92 -31.64
N TRP A 321 -21.53 0.62 -31.55
CA TRP A 321 -22.19 -0.43 -32.35
C TRP A 321 -23.26 -1.18 -31.56
N SER A 322 -23.47 -0.83 -30.30
CA SER A 322 -24.45 -1.46 -29.42
C SER A 322 -25.90 -1.14 -29.84
N ASP A 323 -26.83 -2.06 -29.54
CA ASP A 323 -28.25 -1.96 -29.90
C ASP A 323 -28.87 -0.63 -29.37
N PRO A 324 -29.24 0.32 -30.25
CA PRO A 324 -29.74 1.62 -29.83
C PRO A 324 -31.01 1.57 -28.97
N ASP A 325 -31.87 0.58 -29.19
CA ASP A 325 -33.12 0.43 -28.43
C ASP A 325 -32.82 -0.04 -27.01
N LEU A 326 -31.86 -0.96 -26.86
CA LEU A 326 -31.37 -1.40 -25.55
C LEU A 326 -30.67 -0.24 -24.81
N MET A 327 -29.79 0.50 -25.48
CA MET A 327 -29.09 1.63 -24.87
C MET A 327 -30.07 2.71 -24.42
N LYS A 328 -31.13 2.97 -25.20
CA LYS A 328 -32.21 3.88 -24.83
C LYS A 328 -32.99 3.38 -23.61
N TYR A 329 -33.30 2.08 -23.53
CA TYR A 329 -33.97 1.50 -22.36
C TYR A 329 -33.12 1.61 -21.08
N LEU A 330 -31.80 1.43 -21.20
CA LEU A 330 -30.86 1.63 -20.09
C LEU A 330 -30.69 3.11 -19.71
N GLY A 331 -31.20 4.06 -20.50
CA GLY A 331 -30.98 5.50 -20.30
C GLY A 331 -29.53 5.93 -20.57
N ALA A 332 -28.79 5.15 -21.37
CA ALA A 332 -27.40 5.42 -21.66
C ALA A 332 -27.25 6.44 -22.80
N LYS A 333 -26.19 7.26 -22.73
CA LYS A 333 -25.84 8.25 -23.76
C LYS A 333 -24.51 7.90 -24.40
N LEU A 334 -24.43 8.03 -25.72
CA LEU A 334 -23.18 7.85 -26.45
C LEU A 334 -22.25 9.02 -26.16
N MET A 335 -21.06 8.72 -25.66
CA MET A 335 -20.05 9.68 -25.23
C MET A 335 -18.73 9.38 -25.90
N LYS A 336 -18.00 10.45 -26.27
CA LYS A 336 -16.64 10.36 -26.79
C LYS A 336 -15.70 11.16 -25.90
N GLU A 337 -14.78 10.47 -25.25
CA GLU A 337 -13.72 11.14 -24.48
C GLU A 337 -12.61 11.65 -25.39
N PHE A 338 -12.02 12.78 -25.02
CA PHE A 338 -10.92 13.39 -25.75
C PHE A 338 -9.69 12.47 -25.73
N GLY A 339 -9.20 12.09 -26.91
CA GLY A 339 -8.07 11.16 -27.07
C GLY A 339 -8.46 9.73 -27.44
N ASN A 340 -9.74 9.37 -27.39
CA ASN A 340 -10.23 8.06 -27.83
C ASN A 340 -10.65 8.07 -29.31
N ASN A 341 -10.33 6.96 -30.00
CA ASN A 341 -10.76 6.70 -31.38
C ASN A 341 -12.12 5.97 -31.47
N PHE A 342 -12.81 5.79 -30.35
CA PHE A 342 -14.07 5.06 -30.23
C PHE A 342 -15.02 5.82 -29.29
N GLU A 343 -16.32 5.51 -29.38
CA GLU A 343 -17.38 6.09 -28.54
C GLU A 343 -18.05 4.98 -27.71
N GLU A 344 -18.49 5.34 -26.51
CA GLU A 344 -19.06 4.41 -25.52
C GLU A 344 -20.40 4.93 -24.98
N TYR A 345 -21.34 4.01 -24.74
CA TYR A 345 -22.59 4.33 -24.05
C TYR A 345 -22.40 4.35 -22.54
N ARG A 346 -22.74 5.47 -21.90
CA ARG A 346 -22.67 5.66 -20.44
C ARG A 346 -24.06 5.89 -19.86
N CYS A 347 -24.39 5.09 -18.84
CA CYS A 347 -25.59 5.19 -18.02
C CYS A 347 -25.23 5.82 -16.67
N GLU A 348 -26.03 6.75 -16.16
CA GLU A 348 -25.81 7.35 -14.84
C GLU A 348 -26.17 6.39 -13.68
N ASP A 349 -26.91 5.32 -13.97
CA ASP A 349 -27.30 4.34 -12.96
C ASP A 349 -26.10 3.50 -12.50
N PRO A 350 -26.10 3.07 -11.22
CA PRO A 350 -25.07 2.18 -10.69
C PRO A 350 -25.14 0.79 -11.34
N PRO A 351 -24.02 0.04 -11.35
CA PRO A 351 -23.94 -1.25 -12.06
C PRO A 351 -25.02 -2.25 -11.68
N ARG A 352 -25.40 -2.31 -10.39
CA ARG A 352 -26.48 -3.20 -9.94
C ARG A 352 -27.80 -2.88 -10.62
N VAL A 353 -28.20 -1.61 -10.69
CA VAL A 353 -29.44 -1.18 -11.34
C VAL A 353 -29.41 -1.46 -12.84
N VAL A 354 -28.24 -1.28 -13.48
CA VAL A 354 -28.06 -1.62 -14.89
C VAL A 354 -28.16 -3.13 -15.12
N LEU A 355 -27.56 -3.95 -14.26
CA LEU A 355 -27.64 -5.40 -14.34
C LEU A 355 -29.07 -5.90 -14.09
N ASP A 356 -29.79 -5.32 -13.12
CA ASP A 356 -31.20 -5.62 -12.85
C ASP A 356 -32.05 -5.32 -14.11
N LYS A 357 -31.85 -4.16 -14.75
CA LYS A 357 -32.51 -3.80 -16.03
C LYS A 357 -32.15 -4.75 -17.17
N LEU A 358 -30.90 -5.15 -17.28
CA LEU A 358 -30.44 -6.09 -18.31
C LEU A 358 -31.06 -7.49 -18.10
N GLU A 359 -31.20 -7.92 -16.85
CA GLU A 359 -31.86 -9.17 -16.48
C GLU A 359 -33.35 -9.15 -16.84
N GLU A 360 -34.06 -8.04 -16.63
CA GLU A 360 -35.44 -7.85 -17.12
C GLU A 360 -35.55 -7.99 -18.64
N GLN A 361 -34.50 -7.62 -19.38
CA GLN A 361 -34.42 -7.80 -20.83
C GLN A 361 -33.95 -9.21 -21.24
N GLY A 362 -33.76 -10.13 -20.30
CA GLY A 362 -33.36 -11.52 -20.54
C GLY A 362 -31.86 -11.74 -20.75
N TYR A 363 -31.02 -10.76 -20.38
CA TYR A 363 -29.57 -10.95 -20.35
C TYR A 363 -29.14 -11.61 -19.04
N ARG A 364 -28.15 -12.51 -19.10
CA ARG A 364 -27.53 -13.14 -17.93
C ARG A 364 -26.02 -12.93 -17.94
N VAL A 365 -25.42 -12.73 -16.77
CA VAL A 365 -23.96 -12.66 -16.63
C VAL A 365 -23.35 -14.03 -16.87
N VAL A 366 -22.39 -14.11 -17.79
CA VAL A 366 -21.66 -15.34 -18.16
C VAL A 366 -20.32 -15.40 -17.45
N CYS A 367 -19.59 -14.29 -17.43
CA CYS A 367 -18.34 -14.18 -16.70
C CYS A 367 -18.06 -12.73 -16.29
N MET A 368 -17.12 -12.57 -15.37
CA MET A 368 -16.66 -11.29 -14.87
C MET A 368 -15.14 -11.31 -14.80
N THR A 369 -14.49 -10.21 -15.19
CA THR A 369 -13.04 -10.07 -15.07
C THR A 369 -12.66 -8.68 -14.55
N GLY A 370 -11.66 -8.63 -13.68
CA GLY A 370 -11.09 -7.40 -13.16
C GLY A 370 -9.87 -6.97 -13.98
N VAL A 371 -9.82 -5.72 -14.42
CA VAL A 371 -8.71 -5.10 -15.15
C VAL A 371 -8.43 -3.73 -14.52
N GLY A 372 -7.40 -3.57 -13.69
CA GLY A 372 -7.22 -2.28 -13.00
C GLY A 372 -8.27 -2.07 -11.93
N GLN A 373 -8.77 -0.83 -11.86
CA GLN A 373 -9.97 -0.53 -11.10
C GLN A 373 -11.21 -1.16 -11.75
N THR A 374 -11.13 -1.60 -13.01
CA THR A 374 -12.26 -1.97 -13.86
C THR A 374 -12.82 -3.37 -13.67
N CYS A 375 -14.14 -3.48 -13.53
CA CYS A 375 -14.86 -4.76 -13.54
C CYS A 375 -15.66 -4.94 -14.83
N ILE A 376 -15.27 -5.87 -15.68
CA ILE A 376 -15.91 -6.15 -16.97
C ILE A 376 -16.85 -7.34 -16.81
N TRP A 377 -18.12 -7.17 -17.17
CA TRP A 377 -19.08 -8.27 -17.27
C TRP A 377 -19.29 -8.67 -18.72
N THR A 378 -19.25 -9.98 -18.98
CA THR A 378 -19.75 -10.54 -20.23
C THR A 378 -21.16 -11.02 -19.99
N LEU A 379 -22.13 -10.47 -20.72
CA LEU A 379 -23.53 -10.88 -20.65
C LEU A 379 -23.97 -11.59 -21.93
N HIS A 380 -24.95 -12.46 -21.80
CA HIS A 380 -25.55 -13.19 -22.91
C HIS A 380 -27.06 -13.19 -22.79
N LYS A 381 -27.76 -12.97 -23.91
CA LYS A 381 -29.20 -13.15 -24.03
C LYS A 381 -29.45 -14.24 -25.07
N GLU A 382 -30.14 -15.30 -24.66
CA GLU A 382 -30.55 -16.35 -25.59
C GLU A 382 -31.59 -15.78 -26.55
N THR A 383 -31.29 -15.79 -27.84
CA THR A 383 -32.28 -15.52 -28.88
C THR A 383 -33.12 -16.77 -29.04
N LYS A 384 -34.44 -16.67 -28.85
CA LYS A 384 -35.34 -17.71 -29.36
C LYS A 384 -35.15 -17.77 -30.87
N ASP A 385 -34.73 -18.91 -31.38
CA ASP A 385 -34.62 -19.13 -32.81
C ASP A 385 -35.94 -18.72 -33.46
N LYS A 386 -35.86 -17.87 -34.48
CA LYS A 386 -36.98 -17.64 -35.37
C LYS A 386 -37.15 -18.93 -36.18
N GLU A 387 -38.16 -19.73 -35.84
CA GLU A 387 -38.71 -20.73 -36.77
C GLU A 387 -39.09 -20.10 -38.11
#